data_AF-A0A2W6S3B7-F1
#
_entry.id   AF-A0A2W6S3B7-F1
#
_cell.length_a   1.000
_cell.length_b   1.000
_cell.length_c   1.000
_cell.angle_alpha   90.00
_cell.angle_beta   90.00
_cell.angle_gamma   90.00
#
_symmetry.space_group_name_H-M   'P 1'
#
loop_
_entity.id
_entity.type
_entity.pdbx_description
1 polymer ?
#
loop_
_entity_poly.entity_id
_entity_poly.type
_entity_poly.pdbx_seq_one_letter_code
_entity_poly.pdbx_strand_id
1 'polypeptide(L)'
;MPSRFKSKLAHTPCMRISAALRAARQVRKDAQCLRRIIRMVPPAIRPVLELYFVQRMAVDDIAAQLCIAPGKVRRHILQAARRFDEEQSS
;
A
#
# COMPACT_ATOMS: atom_id res chain seq x y z
N MET A 1 58.70 11.95 -8.86
CA MET A 1 57.83 11.16 -7.97
C MET A 1 56.38 11.60 -8.16
N PRO A 2 55.41 10.68 -8.20
CA PRO A 2 54.11 10.93 -8.83
C PRO A 2 53.06 11.49 -7.86
N SER A 3 52.17 12.31 -8.44
CA SER A 3 50.72 12.34 -8.24
C SER A 3 50.12 12.53 -6.84
N ARG A 4 49.43 13.67 -6.65
CA ARG A 4 48.17 13.71 -5.90
C ARG A 4 47.15 14.59 -6.62
N PHE A 5 46.48 13.98 -7.59
CA PHE A 5 45.20 14.47 -8.11
C PHE A 5 44.22 14.64 -6.95
N LYS A 6 43.81 15.87 -6.68
CA LYS A 6 42.73 16.18 -5.73
C LYS A 6 41.39 15.98 -6.44
N SER A 7 40.90 14.74 -6.44
CA SER A 7 39.52 14.45 -6.81
C SER A 7 38.67 14.47 -5.54
N LYS A 8 38.08 15.62 -5.18
CA LYS A 8 36.96 15.65 -4.23
C LYS A 8 35.67 15.81 -5.01
N LEU A 9 35.07 14.64 -5.24
CA LEU A 9 33.77 14.38 -5.84
C LEU A 9 32.71 15.39 -5.42
N ALA A 10 31.99 15.86 -6.43
CA ALA A 10 30.76 16.64 -6.30
C ALA A 10 29.78 15.91 -5.35
N HIS A 11 29.46 16.58 -4.25
CA HIS A 11 28.54 16.11 -3.23
C HIS A 11 27.10 16.38 -3.70
N THR A 12 26.54 15.49 -4.53
CA THR A 12 25.09 15.45 -4.75
C THR A 12 24.63 13.99 -4.77
N PRO A 13 24.01 13.51 -3.67
CA PRO A 13 22.74 12.81 -3.84
C PRO A 13 21.76 13.01 -2.66
N CYS A 14 21.59 14.22 -2.12
CA CYS A 14 20.71 14.41 -0.95
C CYS A 14 19.20 14.48 -1.31
N MET A 15 18.86 14.77 -2.57
CA MET A 15 17.46 14.91 -3.02
C MET A 15 16.73 13.57 -3.27
N ARG A 16 17.45 12.53 -3.75
CA ARG A 16 16.85 11.21 -4.00
C ARG A 16 16.51 10.44 -2.72
N ILE A 17 17.36 10.56 -1.70
CA ILE A 17 17.19 9.88 -0.41
C ILE A 17 15.96 10.44 0.32
N SER A 18 15.75 11.76 0.25
CA SER A 18 14.60 12.41 0.88
C SER A 18 13.27 12.04 0.21
N ALA A 19 13.23 11.88 -1.12
CA ALA A 19 12.05 11.38 -1.83
C ALA A 19 11.73 9.92 -1.46
N ALA A 20 12.75 9.05 -1.41
CA ALA A 20 12.58 7.65 -1.00
C ALA A 20 12.11 7.51 0.46
N LEU A 21 12.65 8.33 1.37
CA LEU A 21 12.20 8.37 2.77
C LEU A 21 10.77 8.89 2.91
N ARG A 22 10.37 9.90 2.12
CA ARG A 22 8.98 10.36 2.08
C ARG A 22 8.04 9.28 1.55
N ALA A 23 8.41 8.60 0.46
CA ALA A 23 7.64 7.50 -0.09
C ALA A 23 7.50 6.35 0.92
N ALA A 24 8.59 5.97 1.62
CA ALA A 24 8.55 4.93 2.64
C ALA A 24 7.67 5.33 3.85
N ARG A 25 7.69 6.60 4.26
CA ARG A 25 6.80 7.11 5.32
C ARG A 25 5.34 7.13 4.87
N GLN A 26 5.07 7.48 3.61
CA GLN A 26 3.73 7.45 3.03
C GLN A 26 3.18 6.02 3.01
N VAL A 27 3.95 5.06 2.49
CA VAL A 27 3.58 3.63 2.49
C VAL A 27 3.28 3.11 3.89
N ARG A 28 4.04 3.55 4.91
CA ARG A 28 3.75 3.18 6.31
C ARG A 28 2.43 3.78 6.81
N LYS A 29 2.14 5.04 6.50
CA LYS A 29 0.86 5.69 6.82
C LYS A 29 -0.30 5.00 6.11
N ASP A 30 -0.16 4.73 4.82
CA ASP A 30 -1.16 4.05 4.01
C ASP A 30 -1.45 2.65 4.56
N ALA A 31 -0.40 1.89 4.91
CA ALA A 31 -0.56 0.57 5.52
C ALA A 31 -1.25 0.62 6.89
N GLN A 32 -0.99 1.66 7.69
CA GLN A 32 -1.61 1.84 9.01
C GLN A 32 -3.08 2.25 8.87
N CYS A 33 -3.40 3.13 7.91
CA CYS A 33 -4.76 3.51 7.56
C CYS A 33 -5.55 2.30 7.02
N LEU A 34 -4.95 1.53 6.10
CA LEU A 34 -5.55 0.31 5.56
C LEU A 34 -5.86 -0.72 6.65
N ARG A 35 -4.95 -0.92 7.61
CA ARG A 35 -5.19 -1.79 8.78
C ARG A 35 -6.33 -1.28 9.67
N ARG A 36 -6.48 0.03 9.82
CA ARG A 36 -7.56 0.65 10.59
C ARG A 36 -8.92 0.42 9.92
N ILE A 37 -8.98 0.59 8.60
CA ILE A 37 -10.18 0.31 7.81
C ILE A 37 -10.55 -1.17 7.86
N ILE A 38 -9.59 -2.08 7.65
CA ILE A 38 -9.83 -3.53 7.77
C ILE A 38 -10.41 -3.85 9.16
N ARG A 39 -9.94 -3.18 10.23
CA ARG A 39 -10.51 -3.35 11.58
C ARG A 39 -11.95 -2.84 11.72
N MET A 40 -12.29 -1.74 11.05
CA MET A 40 -13.64 -1.14 11.09
C MET A 40 -14.66 -1.82 10.18
N VAL A 41 -14.18 -2.59 9.20
CA VAL A 41 -15.03 -3.36 8.29
C VAL A 41 -15.59 -4.61 9.02
N PRO A 42 -16.85 -5.01 8.72
CA PRO A 42 -17.44 -6.22 9.29
C PRO A 42 -16.52 -7.45 9.16
N PRO A 43 -16.49 -8.34 10.16
CA PRO A 43 -15.58 -9.48 10.18
C PRO A 43 -15.77 -10.42 8.98
N ALA A 44 -16.99 -10.52 8.44
CA ALA A 44 -17.28 -11.30 7.24
C ALA A 44 -16.59 -10.79 5.96
N ILE A 45 -16.19 -9.51 5.92
CA ILE A 45 -15.61 -8.85 4.75
C ILE A 45 -14.08 -8.69 4.87
N ARG A 46 -13.53 -8.79 6.09
CA ARG A 46 -12.07 -8.74 6.31
C ARG A 46 -11.26 -9.70 5.44
N PRO A 47 -11.66 -10.98 5.27
CA PRO A 47 -10.87 -11.91 4.46
C PRO A 47 -10.74 -11.43 3.01
N VAL A 48 -11.81 -10.84 2.45
CA VAL A 48 -11.80 -10.29 1.08
C VAL A 48 -10.73 -9.20 0.93
N LEU A 49 -10.70 -8.26 1.88
CA LEU A 49 -9.77 -7.13 1.83
C LEU A 49 -8.34 -7.57 2.11
N GLU A 50 -8.14 -8.52 3.01
CA GLU A 50 -6.82 -9.05 3.33
C GLU A 50 -6.22 -9.83 2.14
N LEU A 51 -7.00 -10.72 1.51
CA LEU A 51 -6.55 -11.45 0.34
C LEU A 51 -6.25 -10.51 -0.84
N TYR A 52 -7.04 -9.45 -1.02
CA TYR A 52 -6.83 -8.50 -2.11
C TYR A 52 -5.65 -7.54 -1.85
N PHE A 53 -5.61 -6.87 -0.70
CA PHE A 53 -4.62 -5.81 -0.44
C PHE A 53 -3.30 -6.33 0.12
N VAL A 54 -3.32 -7.43 0.89
CA VAL A 54 -2.10 -7.99 1.51
C VAL A 54 -1.51 -9.09 0.63
N GLN A 55 -2.33 -10.06 0.22
CA GLN A 55 -1.86 -11.20 -0.57
C GLN A 55 -1.85 -10.92 -2.09
N ARG A 56 -2.42 -9.80 -2.54
CA ARG A 56 -2.51 -9.41 -3.96
C ARG A 56 -3.15 -10.48 -4.86
N MET A 57 -4.13 -11.20 -4.31
CA MET A 57 -4.85 -12.23 -5.06
C MET A 57 -5.84 -11.61 -6.06
N ALA A 58 -6.07 -12.30 -7.17
CA ALA A 58 -7.07 -11.90 -8.14
C ALA A 58 -8.48 -12.05 -7.55
N VAL A 59 -9.40 -11.21 -8.01
CA VAL A 59 -10.81 -11.22 -7.57
C VAL A 59 -11.45 -12.60 -7.73
N ASP A 60 -11.17 -13.29 -8.83
CA ASP A 60 -11.73 -14.60 -9.14
C ASP A 60 -11.16 -15.70 -8.23
N ASP A 61 -9.88 -15.64 -7.87
CA ASP A 61 -9.27 -16.56 -6.91
C ASP A 61 -9.82 -16.35 -5.49
N ILE A 62 -10.03 -15.10 -5.10
CA ILE A 62 -10.66 -14.75 -3.81
C ILE A 62 -12.10 -15.26 -3.77
N ALA A 63 -12.84 -15.09 -4.87
CA ALA A 63 -14.21 -15.58 -5.02
C ALA A 63 -14.28 -17.11 -4.87
N ALA A 64 -13.35 -17.82 -5.51
CA ALA A 64 -13.22 -19.26 -5.40
C ALA A 64 -12.86 -19.71 -3.97
N GLN A 65 -11.86 -19.06 -3.35
CA GLN A 65 -11.39 -19.41 -2.01
C GLN A 65 -12.44 -19.15 -0.91
N LEU A 66 -13.23 -18.08 -1.06
CA LEU A 66 -14.25 -17.70 -0.08
C LEU A 66 -15.65 -18.22 -0.44
N CYS A 67 -15.80 -18.98 -1.53
CA CYS A 67 -17.08 -19.49 -2.03
C CYS A 67 -18.15 -18.40 -2.18
N ILE A 68 -17.78 -17.22 -2.68
CA ILE A 68 -18.68 -16.09 -2.91
C ILE A 68 -18.64 -15.63 -4.37
N ALA A 69 -19.70 -14.95 -4.82
CA ALA A 69 -19.73 -14.42 -6.18
C ALA A 69 -18.64 -13.35 -6.39
N PRO A 70 -17.93 -13.34 -7.53
CA PRO A 70 -16.90 -12.32 -7.83
C PRO A 70 -17.46 -10.90 -7.86
N GLY A 71 -18.75 -10.74 -8.21
CA GLY A 71 -19.45 -9.45 -8.10
C GLY A 71 -19.52 -8.92 -6.66
N LYS A 72 -19.70 -9.81 -5.67
CA LYS A 72 -19.65 -9.41 -4.24
C LYS A 72 -18.25 -9.00 -3.83
N VAL A 73 -17.22 -9.74 -4.25
CA VAL A 73 -15.81 -9.40 -4.00
C VAL A 73 -15.50 -7.99 -4.52
N ARG A 74 -15.83 -7.70 -5.78
CA ARG A 74 -15.64 -6.36 -6.38
C ARG A 74 -16.37 -5.27 -5.61
N ARG A 75 -17.62 -5.52 -5.21
CA ARG A 75 -18.42 -4.55 -4.43
C ARG A 75 -17.75 -4.25 -3.09
N HIS A 76 -17.26 -5.27 -2.39
CA HIS A 76 -16.57 -5.09 -1.11
C HIS A 76 -15.25 -4.33 -1.25
N ILE A 77 -14.45 -4.63 -2.28
CA ILE A 77 -13.22 -3.89 -2.57
C ILE A 77 -13.53 -2.42 -2.87
N LEU A 78 -14.50 -2.14 -3.73
CA LEU A 78 -14.91 -0.77 -4.07
C LEU A 78 -15.42 0.01 -2.85
N GLN A 79 -16.21 -0.64 -1.98
CA GLN A 79 -16.72 -0.01 -0.77
C GLN A 79 -15.60 0.32 0.22
N ALA A 80 -14.61 -0.57 0.37
CA ALA A 80 -13.44 -0.32 1.20
C ALA A 80 -12.55 0.78 0.62
N ALA A 81 -12.37 0.82 -0.71
CA ALA A 81 -11.60 1.86 -1.38
C ALA A 81 -12.24 3.24 -1.22
N ARG A 82 -13.57 3.35 -1.35
CA ARG A 82 -14.29 4.62 -1.08
C ARG A 82 -14.10 5.08 0.36
N ARG A 83 -14.22 4.19 1.33
CA ARG A 83 -13.97 4.54 2.74
C ARG A 83 -12.54 4.98 3.02
N PHE A 84 -11.56 4.42 2.31
CA PHE A 84 -10.17 4.84 2.42
C PHE A 84 -9.96 6.25 1.87
N ASP A 85 -10.61 6.59 0.76
CA ASP A 85 -10.60 7.94 0.19
C ASP A 85 -11.26 8.96 1.14
N GLU A 86 -12.39 8.59 1.75
CA GLU A 86 -13.08 9.40 2.77
C GLU A 86 -12.21 9.62 4.02
N GLU A 87 -11.54 8.58 4.55
CA GLU A 87 -10.65 8.73 5.72
C GLU A 87 -9.35 9.49 5.41
N GLN A 88 -8.89 9.51 4.16
CA GLN A 88 -7.72 10.31 3.78
C GLN A 88 -8.04 11.78 3.49
N SER A 89 -9.29 12.09 3.14
CA SER A 89 -9.76 13.44 2.84
C SER A 89 -10.25 14.21 4.07
N SER A 90 -10.34 13.54 5.23
CA SER A 90 -10.87 14.07 6.48
C SER A 90 -9.79 14.36 7.51
#